data_AF-A0AAW5EYC8-F1
#
_entry.id   AF-A0AAW5EYC8-F1
#
_cell.length_a   1.000
_cell.length_b   1.000
_cell.length_c   1.000
_cell.angle_alpha   90.00
_cell.angle_beta   90.00
_cell.angle_gamma   90.00
#
_symmetry.space_group_name_H-M   'P 1'
#
loop_
_entity.id
_entity.type
_entity.pdbx_description
1 polymer ?
#
loop_
_entity_poly.entity_id
_entity_poly.type
_entity_poly.pdbx_seq_one_letter_code
_entity_poly.pdbx_strand_id
1 'polypeptide(L)' 'TKSRWGSCSSDGAIMLCWRLVMAPQEVQHYIIAHELAHLRHMNHGPDFWLLVDRLTPHRRQAEKWLHANGASLHRMVPA' A
#
# COMPACT_ATOMS: atom_id res chain seq x y z
N THR A 1 -3.54 -1.37 15.73
CA THR A 1 -2.29 -1.23 14.96
C THR A 1 -2.62 -1.24 13.48
N LYS A 2 -2.77 -0.05 12.87
CA LYS A 2 -2.84 0.09 11.40
C LYS A 2 -1.51 -0.43 10.86
N SER A 3 -1.51 -1.57 10.19
CA SER A 3 -0.30 -2.11 9.57
C SER A 3 0.21 -1.12 8.51
N ARG A 4 1.47 -0.71 8.63
CA ARG A 4 2.14 0.13 7.63
C ARG A 4 2.76 -0.79 6.58
N TRP A 5 2.08 -0.91 5.44
CA TRP A 5 2.59 -1.60 4.26
C TRP A 5 3.57 -0.73 3.46
N GLY A 6 3.46 0.58 3.61
CA GLY A 6 4.41 1.57 3.13
C GLY A 6 4.25 2.90 3.87
N SER A 7 5.08 3.85 3.50
CA SER A 7 4.88 5.27 3.78
C SER A 7 5.68 6.13 2.81
N CYS A 8 5.16 7.33 2.53
CA CYS A 8 5.87 8.41 1.87
C CYS A 8 6.03 9.59 2.83
N SER A 9 7.24 10.15 2.93
CA SER A 9 7.50 11.38 3.66
C SER A 9 7.29 12.61 2.78
N SER A 10 7.16 13.78 3.41
CA SER A 10 6.91 15.05 2.71
C SER A 10 8.07 15.52 1.82
N ASP A 11 9.28 15.01 2.04
CA ASP A 11 10.47 15.19 1.19
C ASP A 11 10.56 14.16 0.05
N GLY A 12 9.58 13.27 -0.08
CA GLY A 12 9.45 12.34 -1.20
C GLY A 12 10.13 10.99 -1.01
N ALA A 13 10.63 10.66 0.19
CA ALA A 13 11.17 9.32 0.45
C ALA A 13 10.04 8.30 0.61
N ILE A 14 10.09 7.22 -0.18
CA ILE A 14 9.15 6.11 -0.11
C ILE A 14 9.79 4.92 0.60
N MET A 15 9.10 4.38 1.60
CA MET A 15 9.48 3.18 2.34
C MET A 15 8.40 2.12 2.13
N LEU A 16 8.81 0.88 1.87
CA LEU A 16 7.91 -0.25 1.68
C LEU A 16 8.22 -1.34 2.70
N CYS A 17 7.18 -2.00 3.21
CA CYS A 17 7.36 -3.16 4.08
C CYS A 17 7.89 -4.33 3.24
N TRP A 18 9.04 -4.89 3.62
CA TRP A 18 9.66 -6.01 2.88
C TRP A 18 8.72 -7.21 2.70
N ARG A 19 7.79 -7.41 3.64
CA ARG A 19 6.80 -8.50 3.59
C ARG A 19 5.82 -8.39 2.42
N LEU A 20 5.77 -7.26 1.70
CA LEU A 20 5.00 -7.13 0.46
C LEU A 20 5.40 -8.17 -0.59
N VAL A 21 6.66 -8.65 -0.58
CA VAL A 21 7.11 -9.70 -1.51
C VAL A 21 6.32 -11.00 -1.37
N MET A 22 5.64 -11.21 -0.24
CA MET A 22 4.80 -12.37 0.03
C MET A 22 3.33 -12.16 -0.36
N ALA A 23 2.96 -10.93 -0.75
CA ALA A 23 1.60 -10.61 -1.19
C ALA A 23 1.45 -10.85 -2.70
N PRO A 24 0.24 -11.10 -3.21
CA PRO A 24 -0.04 -11.15 -4.64
C PRO A 24 0.37 -9.86 -5.35
N GLN A 25 0.69 -9.96 -6.65
CA GLN A 25 1.20 -8.84 -7.44
C GLN A 25 0.23 -7.65 -7.47
N GLU A 26 -1.07 -7.90 -7.57
CA GLU A 26 -2.12 -6.87 -7.51
C GLU A 26 -2.09 -6.06 -6.21
N VAL A 27 -1.72 -6.69 -5.09
CA VAL A 27 -1.58 -6.02 -3.78
C VAL A 27 -0.31 -5.17 -3.75
N GLN A 28 0.79 -5.69 -4.29
CA GLN A 28 2.04 -4.95 -4.42
C GLN A 28 1.85 -3.70 -5.28
N HIS A 29 1.23 -3.84 -6.47
CA HIS A 29 0.90 -2.72 -7.35
C HIS A 29 0.04 -1.66 -6.65
N TYR A 30 -0.96 -2.08 -5.87
CA TYR A 30 -1.78 -1.15 -5.10
C TYR A 30 -0.99 -0.35 -4.08
N ILE A 31 -0.16 -1.01 -3.27
CA ILE A 31 0.63 -0.30 -2.25
C ILE A 31 1.67 0.62 -2.89
N ILE A 32 2.35 0.18 -3.97
CA ILE A 32 3.29 1.05 -4.70
C ILE A 32 2.55 2.27 -5.28
N ALA A 33 1.39 2.08 -5.91
CA ALA A 33 0.58 3.18 -6.41
C ALA A 33 0.12 4.14 -5.29
N HIS A 34 -0.23 3.60 -4.11
CA HIS A 34 -0.59 4.38 -2.93
C HIS A 34 0.54 5.30 -2.48
N GLU A 35 1.76 4.75 -2.33
CA GLU A 35 2.91 5.55 -1.91
C GLU A 35 3.36 6.53 -3.00
N LEU A 36 3.28 6.18 -4.28
CA LEU A 36 3.55 7.11 -5.38
C LEU A 36 2.54 8.26 -5.44
N ALA A 37 1.27 8.01 -5.13
CA ALA A 37 0.27 9.06 -5.09
C ALA A 37 0.56 10.10 -3.99
N HIS A 38 1.24 9.70 -2.92
CA HIS A 38 1.65 10.63 -1.87
C HIS A 38 2.66 11.68 -2.34
N LEU A 39 3.48 11.40 -3.36
CA LEU A 39 4.38 12.39 -3.97
C LEU A 39 3.65 13.64 -4.48
N ARG A 40 2.34 13.52 -4.79
CA ARG A 40 1.49 14.63 -5.26
C ARG A 40 0.45 15.06 -4.23
N HIS A 41 -0.07 14.11 -3.44
CA HIS A 41 -1.15 14.36 -2.48
C HIS A 41 -0.81 13.72 -1.13
N MET A 42 -0.30 14.51 -0.18
CA MET A 42 0.11 14.03 1.15
C MET A 42 -1.05 13.64 2.08
N ASN A 43 -2.30 13.88 1.66
CA ASN A 43 -3.51 13.49 2.38
C ASN A 43 -4.33 12.49 1.55
N HIS A 44 -5.19 11.71 2.21
CA HIS A 44 -6.07 10.71 1.56
C HIS A 44 -7.39 11.30 1.06
N GLY A 45 -7.36 12.51 0.49
CA GLY A 45 -8.54 13.19 -0.07
C GLY A 45 -9.01 12.63 -1.42
N PRO A 46 -10.06 13.20 -2.03
CA PRO A 46 -10.59 12.73 -3.32
C PRO A 46 -9.56 12.69 -4.44
N ASP A 47 -8.72 13.72 -4.57
CA ASP A 47 -7.69 13.79 -5.62
C ASP A 47 -6.62 12.71 -5.46
N PHE A 48 -6.27 12.36 -4.21
CA PHE A 48 -5.38 11.24 -3.91
C PHE A 48 -5.97 9.94 -4.43
N TRP A 49 -7.22 9.63 -4.10
CA TRP A 49 -7.86 8.38 -4.54
C TRP A 49 -8.09 8.33 -6.05
N LEU A 50 -8.42 9.47 -6.67
CA LEU A 50 -8.48 9.59 -8.13
C LEU A 50 -7.13 9.34 -8.80
N LEU A 51 -6.01 9.72 -8.17
CA LEU A 51 -4.67 9.41 -8.66
C LEU A 51 -4.34 7.93 -8.47
N VAL A 52 -4.62 7.36 -7.30
CA VAL A 52 -4.41 5.92 -7.04
C VAL A 52 -5.19 5.08 -8.06
N ASP A 53 -6.47 5.38 -8.30
CA ASP A 53 -7.32 4.65 -9.26
C ASP A 53 -6.85 4.82 -10.72
N ARG A 54 -6.08 5.87 -11.03
CA ARG A 54 -5.40 6.03 -12.33
C ARG A 54 -4.11 5.23 -12.44
N LEU A 55 -3.39 5.07 -11.34
CA LEU A 55 -2.11 4.34 -11.29
C LEU A 55 -2.29 2.83 -11.26
N THR A 56 -3.44 2.33 -10.78
CA THR A 56 -3.70 0.89 -10.67
C THR A 56 -5.19 0.56 -10.73
N PRO A 57 -5.60 -0.48 -11.46
CA PRO A 57 -6.98 -0.97 -11.42
C PRO A 57 -7.27 -1.83 -10.18
N HIS A 58 -6.25 -2.16 -9.37
CA HIS A 58 -6.33 -3.22 -8.37
C HIS A 58 -6.81 -2.77 -6.98
N ARG A 59 -7.06 -1.48 -6.75
CA ARG A 59 -7.32 -0.92 -5.41
C ARG A 59 -8.32 -1.74 -4.60
N ARG A 60 -9.53 -1.93 -5.12
CA ARG A 60 -10.63 -2.59 -4.39
C ARG A 60 -10.28 -4.04 -4.03
N GLN A 61 -9.64 -4.76 -4.96
CA GLN A 61 -9.25 -6.15 -4.74
C GLN A 61 -8.11 -6.24 -3.71
N ALA A 62 -7.13 -5.35 -3.80
CA ALA A 62 -6.01 -5.29 -2.88
C ALA A 62 -6.43 -4.90 -1.46
N GLU A 63 -7.33 -3.92 -1.29
CA GLU A 63 -7.89 -3.56 0.02
C GLU A 63 -8.58 -4.75 0.69
N LYS A 64 -9.42 -5.48 -0.08
CA LYS A 64 -10.09 -6.69 0.40
C LYS A 64 -9.08 -7.77 0.82
N TRP A 65 -8.04 -7.98 0.02
CA TRP A 65 -7.01 -8.97 0.32
C TRP A 65 -6.20 -8.60 1.56
N LEU A 66 -5.79 -7.34 1.70
CA LEU A 66 -5.02 -6.82 2.84
C LEU A 66 -5.83 -6.91 4.14
N HIS A 67 -7.12 -6.62 4.09
CA HIS A 67 -8.01 -6.79 5.23
C HIS A 67 -8.07 -8.25 5.71
N ALA A 68 -8.15 -9.21 4.77
CA ALA A 68 -8.24 -10.63 5.10
C ALA A 68 -6.89 -11.26 5.52
N ASN A 69 -5.79 -10.88 4.88
CA ASN A 69 -4.51 -11.61 4.97
C ASN A 69 -3.39 -10.82 5.65
N GLY A 70 -3.50 -9.49 5.71
CA GLY A 70 -2.38 -8.63 6.07
C GLY A 70 -1.84 -8.87 7.49
N ALA A 71 -2.72 -9.15 8.45
CA ALA A 71 -2.30 -9.47 9.80
C ALA A 71 -1.45 -10.76 9.88
N SER A 72 -1.72 -11.75 9.01
CA SER A 72 -0.99 -13.01 8.99
C SER A 72 0.47 -12.81 8.57
N LEU A 73 0.69 -12.01 7.52
CA LEU A 73 2.03 -11.70 7.03
C LEU A 73 2.89 -10.99 8.09
N HIS A 74 2.32 -10.09 8.90
CA HIS A 74 3.05 -9.43 9.98
C HIS A 74 3.40 -10.34 11.16
N ARG A 75 2.64 -11.43 11.37
CA ARG A 75 2.88 -12.38 12.47
C ARG A 75 4.01 -13.38 12.19
N MET A 76 4.49 -13.50 10.94
CA MET A 76 5.68 -14.31 10.66
C MET A 76 6.93 -13.62 11.21
N VAL A 77 7.31 -14.00 12.43
CA VAL A 77 8.70 -14.09 12.88
C VAL A 77 9.05 -15.57 12.75
N PRO A 78 10.08 -15.97 11.97
CA PRO A 78 10.54 -17.35 11.99
C PRO A 78 10.93 -17.70 13.43
N ALA A 79 10.53 -18.87 13.91
CA ALA A 79 11.20 -19.51 15.04
C ALA A 79 12.64 -19.86 14.65
#